data_AF-A0A965G2P1-F1
#
_entry.id   AF-A0A965G2P1-F1
#
_cell.length_a   1.000
_cell.length_b   1.000
_cell.length_c   1.000
_cell.angle_alpha   90.00
_cell.angle_beta   90.00
_cell.angle_gamma   90.00
#
_symmetry.space_group_name_H-M   'P 1'
#
loop_
_entity.id
_entity.type
_entity.pdbx_description
1 polymer ?
#
loop_
_entity_poly.entity_id
_entity_poly.type
_entity_poly.pdbx_seq_one_letter_code
_entity_poly.pdbx_strand_id
1 'polypeptide(L)'
;MRGKRERMAVRVWTESSRPLELAELAELAETTVEAVRQYCEMGLLGEEGRRGCFGEGTLFLVRRIEQLRVEYGMPPPGAGLVLDLTARIEELEQELRSLREAMGR
;
A
#
# COMPACT_ATOMS: atom_id res chain seq x y z
N MET A 1 -12.40 4.81 -7.14
CA MET A 1 -11.32 3.85 -6.78
C MET A 1 -10.35 4.37 -5.69
N ARG A 2 -10.49 5.62 -5.18
CA ARG A 2 -9.57 6.24 -4.21
C ARG A 2 -9.49 5.60 -2.80
N GLY A 3 -10.55 4.97 -2.31
CA GLY A 3 -10.60 4.40 -0.95
C GLY A 3 -10.25 2.91 -0.83
N LYS A 4 -9.68 2.29 -1.88
CA LYS A 4 -9.47 0.83 -1.91
C LYS A 4 -8.07 0.40 -1.44
N ARG A 5 -7.02 1.15 -1.80
CA ARG A 5 -5.64 0.92 -1.29
C ARG A 5 -5.55 0.99 0.23
N GLU A 6 -6.36 1.86 0.83
CA GLU A 6 -6.48 2.07 2.27
C GLU A 6 -6.93 0.80 3.01
N ARG A 7 -7.68 -0.09 2.36
CA ARG A 7 -8.19 -1.32 3.00
C ARG A 7 -7.19 -2.48 3.02
N MET A 8 -6.24 -2.52 2.08
CA MET A 8 -5.15 -3.52 2.13
C MET A 8 -4.20 -3.23 3.28
N ALA A 9 -3.95 -1.95 3.55
CA ALA A 9 -3.18 -1.46 4.68
C ALA A 9 -3.75 -1.87 6.04
N VAL A 10 -5.08 -1.98 6.16
CA VAL A 10 -5.78 -2.18 7.44
C VAL A 10 -5.85 -3.65 7.90
N ARG A 11 -5.59 -4.64 7.03
CA ARG A 11 -5.79 -6.07 7.37
C ARG A 11 -4.59 -6.77 7.98
N VAL A 12 -3.42 -6.14 8.03
CA VAL A 12 -2.18 -6.84 8.32
C VAL A 12 -1.38 -5.97 9.31
N TRP A 13 -1.40 -6.42 10.57
CA TRP A 13 -0.71 -5.90 11.76
C TRP A 13 -1.40 -4.73 12.48
N THR A 14 -1.52 -4.90 13.79
CA THR A 14 -2.06 -3.94 14.75
C THR A 14 -1.06 -3.85 15.89
N GLU A 15 0.03 -3.08 15.76
CA GLU A 15 0.80 -2.66 16.95
C GLU A 15 1.79 -1.51 16.69
N SER A 16 1.26 -0.31 16.40
CA SER A 16 1.96 0.96 16.60
C SER A 16 0.96 2.10 16.77
N SER A 17 0.81 2.58 18.01
CA SER A 17 -0.20 3.59 18.41
C SER A 17 0.14 5.04 18.01
N ARG A 18 1.26 5.31 17.32
CA ARG A 18 1.57 6.65 16.80
C ARG A 18 1.85 6.61 15.30
N PRO A 19 1.44 7.64 14.54
CA PRO A 19 1.87 7.79 13.16
C PRO A 19 3.40 7.94 13.11
N LEU A 20 4.01 7.32 12.11
CA LEU A 20 5.42 7.46 11.76
C LEU A 20 5.63 8.83 11.12
N GLU A 21 6.77 9.43 11.41
CA GLU A 21 7.26 10.59 10.67
C GLU A 21 7.83 10.17 9.32
N LEU A 22 7.93 11.10 8.37
CA LEU A 22 8.44 10.82 7.02
C LEU A 22 9.84 10.18 7.02
N ALA A 23 10.73 10.66 7.89
CA ALA A 23 12.09 10.13 8.02
C ALA A 23 12.12 8.72 8.62
N GLU A 24 11.28 8.48 9.63
CA GLU A 24 11.13 7.18 10.27
C GLU A 24 10.56 6.14 9.30
N LEU A 25 9.56 6.54 8.50
CA LEU A 25 9.01 5.71 7.44
C LEU A 25 10.08 5.32 6.40
N ALA A 26 10.91 6.27 5.97
CA ALA A 26 11.98 6.01 5.00
C ALA A 26 13.03 5.05 5.57
N GLU A 27 13.45 5.26 6.82
CA GLU A 27 14.39 4.40 7.53
C GLU A 27 13.85 2.97 7.65
N LEU A 28 12.62 2.81 8.15
CA LEU A 28 11.98 1.50 8.32
C LEU A 28 11.71 0.80 6.98
N ALA A 29 11.51 1.55 5.91
CA ALA A 29 11.33 1.00 4.56
C ALA A 29 12.66 0.78 3.81
N GLU A 30 13.81 1.06 4.45
CA GLU A 30 15.13 0.94 3.83
C GLU A 30 15.25 1.74 2.52
N THR A 31 14.66 2.94 2.50
CA THR A 31 14.67 3.86 1.34
C THR A 31 15.01 5.29 1.77
N THR A 32 14.96 6.24 0.84
CA THR A 32 15.25 7.65 1.12
C THR A 32 14.00 8.46 1.37
N VAL A 33 14.13 9.55 2.12
CA VAL A 33 13.05 10.52 2.36
C VAL A 33 12.55 11.09 1.04
N GLU A 34 13.45 11.34 0.09
CA GLU A 34 13.12 11.85 -1.24
C GLU A 34 12.26 10.87 -2.03
N ALA A 35 12.54 9.57 -1.95
CA ALA A 35 11.73 8.53 -2.61
C ALA A 35 10.31 8.50 -2.01
N VAL A 36 10.19 8.52 -0.69
CA VAL A 36 8.88 8.55 -0.02
C VAL A 36 8.10 9.81 -0.38
N ARG A 37 8.75 10.98 -0.45
CA ARG A 37 8.11 12.23 -0.93
C ARG A 37 7.59 12.09 -2.35
N GLN A 38 8.39 11.55 -3.26
CA GLN A 38 7.95 11.30 -4.64
C GLN A 38 6.73 10.37 -4.68
N TYR A 39 6.68 9.34 -3.84
CA TYR A 39 5.51 8.46 -3.75
C TYR A 39 4.26 9.17 -3.23
N CYS A 40 4.41 10.09 -2.28
CA CYS A 40 3.32 10.96 -1.83
C CYS A 40 2.81 11.86 -2.97
N GLU A 41 3.72 12.51 -3.69
CA GLU A 41 3.41 13.40 -4.82
C GLU A 41 2.71 12.67 -5.97
N MET A 42 3.15 11.43 -6.25
CA MET A 42 2.51 10.54 -7.23
C MET A 42 1.18 9.95 -6.74
N GLY A 43 0.80 10.18 -5.48
CA GLY A 43 -0.41 9.65 -4.87
C GLY A 43 -0.38 8.13 -4.66
N LEU A 44 0.81 7.52 -4.59
CA LEU A 44 0.96 6.08 -4.42
C LEU A 44 0.57 5.62 -3.01
N LEU A 45 0.81 6.46 -2.01
CA LEU A 45 0.61 6.18 -0.59
C LEU A 45 -0.78 6.58 -0.05
N GLY A 46 -1.77 6.74 -0.94
CA GLY A 46 -3.16 6.97 -0.53
C GLY A 46 -3.39 8.31 0.18
N GLU A 47 -4.34 8.33 1.11
CA GLU A 47 -4.71 9.54 1.86
C GLU A 47 -3.71 9.89 2.96
N GLU A 48 -3.19 8.87 3.65
CA GLU A 48 -2.09 8.98 4.61
C GLU A 48 -0.90 9.72 3.99
N GLY A 49 -0.49 9.34 2.78
CA GLY A 49 0.56 10.02 2.03
C GLY A 49 0.29 11.50 1.73
N ARG A 50 -0.96 11.86 1.46
CA ARG A 50 -1.35 13.27 1.22
C ARG A 50 -1.36 14.10 2.50
N ARG A 51 -1.73 13.49 3.62
CA ARG A 51 -1.83 14.15 4.92
C ARG A 51 -0.48 14.20 5.66
N GLY A 52 0.50 13.40 5.23
CA GLY A 52 1.78 13.26 5.90
C GLY A 52 1.69 12.52 7.24
N CYS A 53 0.65 11.71 7.43
CA CYS A 53 0.45 10.89 8.61
C CYS A 53 0.58 9.42 8.22
N PHE A 54 1.69 8.78 8.61
CA PHE A 54 2.04 7.48 8.05
C PHE A 54 1.78 6.35 9.05
N GLY A 55 0.90 5.41 8.71
CA GLY A 55 0.72 4.19 9.49
C GLY A 55 1.55 3.02 8.99
N GLU A 56 1.38 1.87 9.64
CA GLU A 56 1.93 0.57 9.20
C GLU A 56 1.52 0.22 7.77
N GLY A 57 0.29 0.58 7.40
CA GLY A 57 -0.23 0.44 6.05
C GLY A 57 0.59 1.18 5.00
N THR A 58 1.00 2.41 5.30
CA THR A 58 1.88 3.16 4.40
C THR A 58 3.29 2.57 4.36
N LEU A 59 3.84 2.12 5.49
CA LEU A 59 5.12 1.40 5.53
C LEU A 59 5.11 0.16 4.64
N PHE A 60 4.05 -0.64 4.70
CA PHE A 60 3.87 -1.79 3.83
C PHE A 60 3.88 -1.38 2.35
N LEU A 61 3.14 -0.34 1.98
CA LEU A 61 3.09 0.15 0.60
C LEU A 61 4.47 0.61 0.12
N VAL A 62 5.23 1.38 0.92
CA VAL A 62 6.58 1.83 0.54
C VAL A 62 7.50 0.63 0.31
N ARG A 63 7.52 -0.34 1.24
CA ARG A 63 8.34 -1.56 1.09
C ARG A 63 7.97 -2.35 -0.17
N ARG A 64 6.69 -2.46 -0.49
CA ARG A 64 6.25 -3.15 -1.71
C ARG A 64 6.61 -2.40 -2.99
N ILE A 65 6.54 -1.07 -2.98
CA ILE A 65 6.98 -0.26 -4.12
C ILE A 65 8.48 -0.46 -4.32
N GLU A 66 9.30 -0.36 -3.26
CA GLU A 66 10.76 -0.59 -3.35
C GLU A 66 11.08 -2.00 -3.84
N GLN A 67 10.40 -3.02 -3.32
CA GLN A 67 10.56 -4.39 -3.79
C GLN A 67 10.32 -4.50 -5.31
N LEU A 68 9.21 -3.94 -5.81
CA LEU A 68 8.90 -3.96 -7.24
C LEU A 68 9.94 -3.20 -8.08
N ARG A 69 10.46 -2.08 -7.54
CA ARG A 69 11.51 -1.30 -8.21
C ARG A 69 12.83 -2.05 -8.29
N VAL A 70 13.27 -2.64 -7.17
CA VAL A 70 14.59 -3.25 -7.04
C VAL A 70 14.64 -4.63 -7.68
N GLU A 71 13.64 -5.48 -7.42
CA GLU A 71 13.64 -6.86 -7.91
C GLU A 71 13.22 -6.97 -9.39
N TYR A 72 12.32 -6.10 -9.84
CA TYR A 72 11.71 -6.20 -11.18
C TYR A 72 12.03 -5.01 -12.11
N GLY A 73 12.86 -4.06 -11.67
CA GLY A 73 13.21 -2.87 -12.44
C GLY A 73 12.01 -1.97 -12.75
N MET A 74 10.92 -2.10 -11.97
CA MET A 74 9.66 -1.43 -12.28
C MET A 74 9.73 0.06 -11.93
N PRO A 75 9.26 0.97 -12.79
CA PRO A 75 9.15 2.38 -12.41
C PRO A 75 8.04 2.57 -11.35
N PRO A 76 8.15 3.56 -10.44
CA PRO A 76 7.19 3.75 -9.34
C PRO A 76 5.71 3.83 -9.76
N PRO A 77 5.33 4.52 -10.87
CA PRO A 77 3.95 4.50 -11.34
C PRO A 77 3.46 3.09 -11.75
N GLY A 78 4.34 2.28 -12.32
CA GLY A 78 4.07 0.89 -12.65
C GLY A 78 3.85 0.04 -11.40
N ALA A 79 4.69 0.22 -10.38
CA ALA A 79 4.55 -0.46 -9.10
C ALA A 79 3.21 -0.10 -8.44
N GLY A 80 2.81 1.17 -8.50
CA GLY A 80 1.50 1.63 -8.06
C GLY A 80 0.33 0.94 -8.76
N LEU A 81 0.41 0.77 -10.08
CA LEU A 81 -0.60 0.08 -10.87
C LEU A 81 -0.69 -1.41 -10.51
N VAL A 82 0.45 -2.08 -10.31
CA VAL A 82 0.47 -3.49 -9.89
C VAL A 82 -0.23 -3.66 -8.54
N LEU A 83 0.09 -2.80 -7.56
CA LEU A 83 -0.54 -2.86 -6.25
C LEU A 83 -2.06 -2.62 -6.32
N ASP A 84 -2.51 -1.71 -7.18
CA ASP A 84 -3.94 -1.50 -7.43
C ASP A 84 -4.63 -2.73 -8.02
N LEU A 85 -4.00 -3.36 -9.01
CA LEU A 85 -4.56 -4.53 -9.67
C LEU A 85 -4.61 -5.72 -8.70
N THR A 86 -3.56 -5.93 -7.92
CA THR A 86 -3.55 -6.95 -6.86
C THR A 86 -4.66 -6.72 -5.85
N ALA A 87 -4.82 -5.48 -5.34
CA ALA A 87 -5.92 -5.12 -4.45
C ALA A 87 -7.28 -5.45 -5.05
N ARG A 88 -7.46 -5.13 -6.35
CA ARG A 88 -8.72 -5.36 -7.04
C ARG A 88 -9.00 -6.85 -7.25
N ILE A 89 -7.97 -7.63 -7.55
CA ILE A 89 -8.09 -9.09 -7.70
C ILE A 89 -8.50 -9.70 -6.36
N GLU A 90 -7.83 -9.36 -5.26
CA GLU A 90 -8.16 -9.86 -3.92
C GLU A 90 -9.61 -9.54 -3.51
N GLU A 91 -10.08 -8.33 -3.80
CA GLU A 91 -11.48 -7.95 -3.58
C GLU A 91 -12.44 -8.83 -4.37
N LEU A 92 -12.17 -9.01 -5.67
CA LEU A 92 -13.02 -9.82 -6.55
C LEU A 92 -13.05 -11.28 -6.12
N GLU A 93 -11.90 -11.83 -5.71
CA GLU A 93 -11.82 -13.18 -5.18
C GLU A 93 -12.61 -13.33 -3.87
N GLN A 94 -12.59 -12.31 -3.01
CA GLN A 94 -13.38 -12.31 -1.79
C GLN A 94 -14.89 -12.23 -2.09
N GLU A 95 -15.30 -11.38 -3.03
CA GLU A 95 -16.68 -11.30 -3.50
C GLU A 95 -17.14 -12.66 -4.05
N LEU A 96 -16.31 -13.32 -4.87
CA LEU A 96 -16.60 -14.66 -5.42
C LEU A 96 -16.72 -15.73 -4.33
N ARG A 97 -15.84 -15.72 -3.31
CA ARG A 97 -15.94 -16.65 -2.17
C ARG A 97 -17.26 -16.47 -1.43
N SER A 98 -17.62 -15.24 -1.08
CA SER A 98 -18.86 -14.94 -0.38
C SER A 98 -20.11 -15.32 -1.21
N LEU A 99 -20.08 -15.14 -2.54
CA LEU A 99 -21.16 -15.59 -3.41
C LEU A 99 -21.29 -17.12 -3.47
N ARG A 100 -20.16 -17.84 -3.51
CA ARG A 100 -20.16 -19.31 -3.50
C ARG A 100 -20.72 -19.87 -2.19
N GLU A 101 -20.27 -19.32 -1.07
CA GLU A 101 -20.77 -19.65 0.27
C GLU A 101 -22.29 -19.42 0.38
N ALA A 102 -22.80 -18.29 -0.12
CA ALA A 102 -24.22 -17.98 -0.12
C ALA A 102 -25.06 -18.92 -0.99
N MET A 103 -24.46 -19.51 -2.03
CA MET A 103 -25.10 -20.50 -2.92
C MET A 103 -24.95 -21.94 -2.42
N GLY A 104 -24.32 -22.18 -1.26
CA GLY A 104 -24.06 -23.51 -0.73
C GLY A 104 -23.06 -24.34 -1.55
N ARG A 105 -22.13 -23.68 -2.25
CA ARG A 105 -21.02 -24.31 -2.99
C ARG A 105 -19.67 -23.99 -2.39
#